data_AF-A0A7W7Q1J2-F1
#
_entry.id   AF-A0A7W7Q1J2-F1
#
_cell.length_a   1.000
_cell.length_b   1.000
_cell.length_c   1.000
_cell.angle_alpha   90.00
_cell.angle_beta   90.00
_cell.angle_gamma   90.00
#
_symmetry.space_group_name_H-M   'P 1'
#
loop_
_entity.id
_entity.type
_entity.pdbx_description
1 polymer ?
#
loop_
_entity_poly.entity_id
_entity_poly.type
_entity_poly.pdbx_seq_one_letter_code
_entity_poly.pdbx_strand_id
1 'polypeptide(L)' 'MSVVVLVLFFSVIAAVIGALAAMVVKDKPLYGVYALCVLMGPGTILGFTYLVVSGG' A
#
# COMPACT_ATOMS: atom_id res chain seq x y z
N MET A 1 2.25 -16.21 -8.35
CA MET A 1 2.91 -15.82 -7.08
C MET A 1 3.88 -14.66 -7.29
N SER A 2 5.03 -14.83 -7.96
CA SER A 2 6.05 -13.77 -8.13
C SER A 2 5.56 -12.48 -8.84
N VAL A 3 4.84 -12.61 -9.97
CA VAL A 3 4.41 -11.45 -10.76
C VAL A 3 3.46 -10.53 -9.98
N VAL A 4 2.54 -11.12 -9.20
CA VAL A 4 1.57 -10.36 -8.38
C VAL A 4 2.30 -9.57 -7.30
N VAL A 5 3.29 -10.17 -6.65
CA VAL A 5 4.12 -9.51 -5.62
C VAL A 5 4.94 -8.38 -6.23
N LEU A 6 5.51 -8.56 -7.42
CA LEU A 6 6.23 -7.50 -8.13
C LEU A 6 5.34 -6.30 -8.47
N VAL A 7 4.14 -6.54 -8.99
CA VAL A 7 3.20 -5.46 -9.33
C VAL A 7 2.76 -4.70 -8.08
N LEU A 8 2.52 -5.41 -6.97
CA LEU A 8 2.22 -4.77 -5.68
C LEU A 8 3.41 -3.97 -5.15
N PHE A 9 4.63 -4.48 -5.29
CA PHE A 9 5.83 -3.77 -4.88
C PHE A 9 6.00 -2.45 -5.63
N PHE A 10 5.82 -2.44 -6.95
CA PHE A 10 5.85 -1.20 -7.73
C PHE A 10 4.69 -0.26 -7.39
N SER A 11 3.49 -0.79 -7.12
CA SER A 11 2.33 0.02 -6.71
C SER A 11 2.56 0.70 -5.36
N VAL A 12 3.18 -0.02 -4.40
CA VAL A 12 3.60 0.50 -3.09
C VAL A 12 4.60 1.65 -3.27
N ILE A 13 5.63 1.45 -4.09
CA ILE A 13 6.63 2.48 -4.37
C ILE A 13 5.97 3.73 -4.97
N ALA A 14 5.09 3.56 -5.96
CA ALA A 14 4.36 4.66 -6.58
C ALA A 14 3.46 5.40 -5.57
N ALA A 15 2.77 4.67 -4.68
CA ALA A 15 1.92 5.26 -3.65
C ALA A 15 2.74 6.06 -2.62
N VAL A 16 3.88 5.54 -2.18
CA VAL A 16 4.78 6.25 -1.24
C VAL A 16 5.34 7.52 -1.86
N ILE A 17 5.85 7.45 -3.11
CA ILE A 17 6.39 8.61 -3.81
C ILE A 17 5.29 9.64 -4.07
N GLY A 18 4.11 9.21 -4.53
CA GLY A 18 2.97 10.09 -4.78
C GLY A 18 2.49 10.80 -3.50
N ALA A 19 2.49 10.09 -2.37
CA ALA A 19 2.15 10.66 -1.08
C ALA A 19 3.20 11.63 -0.55
N LEU A 20 4.48 11.30 -0.71
CA LEU A 20 5.58 12.17 -0.31
C LEU A 20 5.57 13.46 -1.13
N ALA A 21 5.38 13.36 -2.45
CA ALA A 21 5.22 14.51 -3.32
C ALA A 21 3.96 15.34 -2.96
N ALA A 22 2.84 14.68 -2.65
CA ALA A 22 1.62 15.36 -2.22
C ALA A 22 1.77 16.09 -0.87
N MET A 23 2.52 15.52 0.08
CA MET A 23 2.86 16.19 1.34
C MET A 23 3.72 17.44 1.11
N VAL A 24 4.73 17.35 0.24
CA VAL A 24 5.61 18.48 -0.09
C VAL A 24 4.87 19.60 -0.81
N VAL A 25 3.91 19.28 -1.67
CA VAL A 25 3.19 20.29 -2.47
C VAL A 25 2.02 20.93 -1.73
N LYS A 26 1.35 20.20 -0.83
CA LYS A 26 0.09 20.68 -0.21
C LYS A 26 0.19 20.99 1.28
N ASP A 27 1.33 20.77 1.95
CA ASP A 27 1.54 20.98 3.39
C ASP A 27 0.42 20.39 4.28
N LYS A 28 -0.30 19.38 3.76
CA LYS A 28 -1.45 18.76 4.42
C LYS A 28 -1.09 17.34 4.82
N PRO A 29 -0.94 17.05 6.13
CA PRO A 29 -0.51 15.74 6.62
C PRO A 29 -1.52 14.63 6.29
N LEU A 30 -2.77 14.99 5.99
CA LEU A 30 -3.85 14.05 5.64
C LEU A 30 -3.55 13.23 4.37
N TYR A 31 -2.69 13.71 3.46
CA TYR A 31 -2.27 12.91 2.30
C TYR A 31 -1.42 11.70 2.71
N GLY A 32 -0.74 11.75 3.86
CA GLY A 32 -0.08 10.58 4.45
C GLY A 32 -1.04 9.50 4.91
N VAL A 33 -2.19 9.88 5.45
CA VAL A 33 -3.21 8.92 5.87
C VAL A 33 -3.77 8.17 4.66
N TYR A 34 -4.06 8.88 3.56
CA TYR A 34 -4.47 8.24 2.31
C TYR A 34 -3.39 7.30 1.76
N ALA A 35 -2.12 7.70 1.84
CA ALA A 35 -0.99 6.87 1.44
C ALA A 35 -0.89 5.58 2.27
N LEU A 36 -1.04 5.69 3.59
CA LEU A 36 -1.02 4.55 4.49
C LEU A 36 -2.21 3.63 4.26
N CYS A 37 -3.40 4.17 3.99
CA CYS A 37 -4.57 3.37 3.62
C CYS A 37 -4.35 2.60 2.30
N VAL A 38 -3.78 3.26 1.29
CA VAL A 38 -3.47 2.62 -0.01
C VAL A 38 -2.34 1.61 0.11
N LEU A 39 -1.39 1.82 1.03
CA LEU A 39 -0.29 0.91 1.30
C LEU A 39 -0.75 -0.32 2.10
N MET A 40 -1.49 -0.11 3.19
CA MET A 40 -1.96 -1.18 4.06
C MET A 40 -3.14 -1.94 3.49
N GLY A 41 -4.04 -1.31 2.72
CA GLY A 41 -5.24 -1.96 2.17
C GLY A 41 -4.96 -3.27 1.44
N PRO A 42 -4.16 -3.28 0.36
CA PRO A 42 -3.88 -4.50 -0.38
C PRO A 42 -3.03 -5.50 0.43
N GLY A 43 -2.09 -5.01 1.25
CA GLY A 43 -1.25 -5.88 2.10
C GLY A 43 -2.04 -6.59 3.20
N THR A 44 -2.98 -5.90 3.84
CA THR A 44 -3.85 -6.47 4.87
C THR A 44 -4.85 -7.45 4.28
N ILE A 45 -5.47 -7.14 3.14
CA ILE A 45 -6.36 -8.07 2.43
C ILE A 45 -5.60 -9.34 2.06
N LEU A 46 -4.39 -9.22 1.50
CA LEU A 46 -3.57 -10.39 1.15
C LEU A 46 -3.11 -11.18 2.36
N GLY A 47 -2.71 -10.51 3.45
CA GLY A 47 -2.32 -11.16 4.71
C GLY A 47 -3.48 -11.93 5.35
N PHE A 48 -4.66 -11.33 5.43
CA PHE A 48 -5.86 -11.99 5.94
C PHE A 48 -6.31 -13.15 5.04
N THR A 49 -6.31 -12.94 3.72
CA THR A 49 -6.67 -14.00 2.77
C THR A 49 -5.67 -15.16 2.84
N TYR A 50 -4.38 -14.88 3.01
CA TYR A 50 -3.36 -15.89 3.21
C TYR A 50 -3.57 -16.67 4.52
N LEU A 51 -3.85 -15.99 5.64
CA LEU A 51 -4.14 -16.66 6.92
C LEU A 51 -5.38 -17.56 6.84
N VAL A 52 -6.45 -17.08 6.20
CA VAL A 52 -7.70 -17.84 6.03
C VAL A 52 -7.52 -19.03 5.09
N VAL A 53 -6.80 -18.86 3.97
CA VAL A 53 -6.53 -19.94 3.01
C VAL A 53 -5.51 -20.95 3.56
N SER A 54 -4.56 -20.49 4.38
CA SER A 54 -3.56 -21.34 5.02
C SER A 54 -4.10 -22.18 6.19
N GLY A 55 -5.37 -21.99 6.58
CA GLY A 55 -6.01 -22.80 7.63
C GLY A 55 -5.39 -22.62 9.02
N GLY A 56 -5.13 -21.37 9.43
CA GLY A 56 -4.81 -21.04 10.82
C GLY A 56 -5.90 -21.43 11.81
#